data_AF-Q2LBT7-F1
#
_entry.id   AF-Q2LBT7-F1
#
_cell.length_a   1.000
_cell.length_b   1.000
_cell.length_c   1.000
_cell.angle_alpha   90.00
_cell.angle_beta   90.00
_cell.angle_gamma   90.00
#
_symmetry.space_group_name_H-M   'P 1'
#
loop_
_entity.id
_entity.type
_entity.pdbx_description
1 polymer ?
#
loop_
_entity_poly.entity_id
_entity_poly.type
_entity_poly.pdbx_seq_one_letter_code
_entity_poly.pdbx_strand_id
1 'polypeptide(L)' 'DLVYLEPSPGFCEKNPRLGIPGTHGRACNDTSIGVDGCDLMCCGRGYRTETMFVVERCN' A
#
# COMPACT_ATOMS: atom_id res chain seq x y z
N ASP A 1 -10.00 22.47 -12.09
CA ASP A 1 -10.23 21.11 -12.61
C ASP A 1 -8.89 20.50 -12.98
N LEU A 2 -8.75 19.17 -12.90
CA LEU A 2 -7.51 18.45 -13.23
C LEU A 2 -7.72 17.64 -14.51
N VAL A 3 -6.84 17.80 -15.50
CA VAL A 3 -6.91 17.11 -16.80
C VAL A 3 -5.69 16.20 -16.96
N TYR A 4 -5.91 14.97 -17.44
CA TYR A 4 -4.87 13.98 -17.71
C TYR A 4 -5.05 13.36 -19.10
N LEU A 5 -3.95 12.89 -19.69
CA LEU A 5 -3.91 12.38 -21.07
C LEU A 5 -3.89 10.86 -21.16
N GLU A 6 -3.25 10.20 -20.18
CA GLU A 6 -3.01 8.76 -20.19
C GLU A 6 -3.54 8.11 -18.89
N PRO A 7 -3.98 6.85 -18.95
CA PRO A 7 -4.42 6.11 -17.76
C PRO A 7 -3.23 5.84 -16.82
N SER A 8 -3.52 5.75 -15.52
CA SER A 8 -2.49 5.44 -14.52
C SER A 8 -1.98 4.00 -14.69
N PRO A 9 -0.66 3.77 -14.54
CA PRO A 9 -0.09 2.43 -14.56
C PRO A 9 -0.47 1.63 -13.31
N GLY A 10 -0.19 0.33 -13.31
CA GLY A 10 -0.28 -0.49 -12.11
C GLY A 10 0.86 -0.19 -11.13
N PHE A 11 0.54 -0.05 -9.84
CA PHE A 11 1.50 0.28 -8.77
C PHE A 11 1.89 -0.90 -7.88
N CYS A 12 1.29 -2.08 -8.10
CA CYS A 12 1.53 -3.27 -7.28
C CYS A 12 2.98 -3.76 -7.34
N GLU A 13 3.55 -3.80 -8.56
CA GLU A 13 4.89 -4.31 -8.81
C GLU A 13 5.89 -3.19 -9.07
N LYS A 14 7.15 -3.46 -8.75
CA LYS A 14 8.23 -2.53 -8.99
C LYS A 14 8.43 -2.34 -10.50
N ASN A 15 8.34 -1.10 -10.96
CA ASN A 15 8.69 -0.70 -12.32
C ASN A 15 9.68 0.48 -12.29
N PRO A 16 11.00 0.20 -12.36
CA PRO A 16 12.04 1.23 -12.30
C PRO A 16 11.95 2.25 -13.45
N ARG A 17 11.42 1.86 -14.62
CA ARG A 17 11.31 2.75 -15.78
C ARG A 17 10.31 3.88 -15.54
N LEU A 18 9.26 3.61 -14.76
CA LEU A 18 8.23 4.57 -14.41
C LEU A 18 8.41 5.12 -12.98
N GLY A 19 9.51 4.78 -12.29
CA GLY A 19 9.76 5.20 -10.90
C GLY A 19 8.81 4.55 -9.88
N ILE A 20 8.15 3.44 -10.23
CA ILE A 20 7.18 2.77 -9.37
C ILE A 20 7.93 1.78 -8.46
N PRO A 21 7.88 1.93 -7.12
CA PRO A 21 8.59 1.05 -6.20
C PRO A 21 7.89 -0.30 -5.98
N GLY A 22 6.59 -0.40 -6.22
CA GLY A 22 5.75 -1.54 -5.84
C GLY A 22 5.16 -1.41 -4.44
N THR A 23 4.28 -2.34 -4.05
CA THR A 23 3.62 -2.34 -2.73
C THR A 23 4.15 -3.39 -1.76
N HIS A 24 5.20 -4.13 -2.14
CA HIS A 24 5.83 -5.14 -1.29
C HIS A 24 6.41 -4.51 -0.01
N GLY A 25 6.15 -5.12 1.14
CA GLY A 25 6.69 -4.67 2.44
C GLY A 25 6.04 -3.40 3.01
N ARG A 26 4.99 -2.87 2.38
CA ARG A 26 4.22 -1.76 2.93
C ARG A 26 3.27 -2.25 4.03
N ALA A 27 3.10 -1.45 5.07
CA ALA A 27 2.04 -1.66 6.05
C ALA A 27 0.66 -1.49 5.41
N CYS A 28 -0.27 -2.32 5.84
CA CYS A 28 -1.68 -2.28 5.46
C CYS A 28 -2.55 -2.48 6.70
N ASN A 29 -3.82 -2.10 6.60
CA ASN A 29 -4.81 -2.29 7.65
C ASN A 29 -5.69 -3.49 7.30
N ASP A 30 -5.70 -4.54 8.13
CA ASP A 30 -6.47 -5.76 7.87
C ASP A 30 -7.97 -5.59 8.12
N THR A 31 -8.36 -4.58 8.90
CA THR A 31 -9.76 -4.23 9.15
C THR A 31 -10.37 -3.31 8.09
N SER A 32 -9.55 -2.70 7.22
CA SER A 32 -10.03 -1.78 6.19
C SER A 32 -10.39 -2.52 4.90
N ILE A 33 -11.48 -2.09 4.27
CA ILE A 33 -11.95 -2.56 2.95
C ILE A 33 -11.45 -1.60 1.83
N GLY A 34 -10.88 -0.45 2.21
CA GLY A 34 -10.40 0.57 1.28
C GLY A 34 -9.01 0.31 0.70
N VAL A 35 -8.43 1.32 0.07
CA VAL A 35 -7.09 1.24 -0.57
C VAL A 35 -5.95 1.02 0.43
N ASP A 36 -6.18 1.30 1.71
CA ASP A 36 -5.30 0.98 2.84
C ASP A 36 -5.51 -0.45 3.36
N GLY A 37 -6.62 -1.08 2.97
CA GLY A 37 -6.97 -2.47 3.23
C GLY A 37 -5.94 -3.44 2.66
N CYS A 38 -5.58 -4.47 3.41
CA CYS A 38 -4.55 -5.41 2.98
C CYS A 38 -4.88 -6.13 1.66
N ASP A 39 -6.15 -6.40 1.37
CA ASP A 39 -6.56 -7.03 0.10
C ASP A 39 -6.19 -6.17 -1.12
N LEU A 40 -6.45 -4.86 -1.05
CA LEU A 40 -6.17 -3.93 -2.14
C LEU A 40 -4.70 -3.49 -2.13
N MET A 41 -4.16 -3.15 -0.96
CA MET A 41 -2.79 -2.63 -0.83
C MET A 41 -1.75 -3.71 -1.20
N CYS A 42 -1.97 -4.96 -0.78
CA CYS A 42 -1.11 -6.10 -1.14
C CYS A 42 -1.49 -6.75 -2.48
N CYS A 43 -2.45 -6.17 -3.20
CA CYS A 43 -2.90 -6.62 -4.53
C CYS A 43 -3.25 -8.11 -4.57
N GLY A 44 -3.97 -8.61 -3.55
CA GLY A 44 -4.39 -10.01 -3.43
C GLY A 44 -3.28 -11.02 -3.15
N ARG A 45 -2.03 -10.59 -2.90
CA ARG A 45 -0.90 -11.50 -2.59
C ARG A 45 -0.92 -12.07 -1.17
N GLY A 46 -1.86 -11.63 -0.34
CA GLY A 46 -1.87 -11.90 1.09
C GLY A 46 -0.92 -10.97 1.87
N TYR A 47 -0.91 -11.11 3.20
CA TYR A 47 -0.15 -10.27 4.11
C TYR A 47 0.25 -11.05 5.36
N ARG A 48 1.23 -10.53 6.11
CA ARG A 48 1.66 -11.07 7.40
C ARG A 48 1.36 -10.04 8.49
N THR A 49 0.70 -10.48 9.54
CA THR A 49 0.47 -9.66 10.73
C THR A 49 1.65 -9.75 11.67
N GLU A 50 2.12 -8.62 12.17
CA GLU A 50 3.22 -8.54 13.13
C GLU A 50 2.84 -7.57 14.24
N THR A 51 2.96 -8.01 15.50
CA THR A 51 2.68 -7.18 16.68
C THR A 51 3.98 -6.55 17.16
N MET A 52 4.04 -5.22 17.23
CA MET A 52 5.17 -4.47 17.74
C MET A 52 4.79 -3.65 18.98
N PHE A 53 5.71 -3.52 19.94
CA PHE A 53 5.55 -2.58 21.04
C PHE A 53 5.91 -1.18 20.55
N VAL A 54 4.94 -0.27 20.60
CA VAL A 54 5.15 1.14 20.26
C VAL A 54 5.21 1.94 21.55
N VAL A 55 6.27 2.72 21.73
CA VAL A 55 6.37 3.67 22.84
C VAL A 55 5.87 5.01 22.33
N GLU A 56 4.76 5.47 22.90
CA GLU A 56 4.20 6.78 22.62
C GLU A 56 4.22 7.65 23.89
N ARG A 57 4.16 8.98 23.71
CA ARG A 57 4.03 9.90 24.84
C ARG A 57 2.61 9.83 25.38
N CYS A 58 2.42 9.14 26.48
CA CYS A 58 1.17 9.14 27.25
C CYS A 58 1.20 10.20 28.36
N ASN A 59 0.02 10.57 28.88
CA ASN A 59 -0.18 11.59 29.94
C ASN A 59 0.36 11.11 31.30
#